data_AF-A0AAW4MRC7-F1
#
_entry.id   AF-A0AAW4MRC7-F1
#
_cell.length_a   1.000
_cell.length_b   1.000
_cell.length_c   1.000
_cell.angle_alpha   90.00
_cell.angle_beta   90.00
_cell.angle_gamma   90.00
#
_symmetry.space_group_name_H-M   'P 1'
#
loop_
_entity.id
_entity.type
_entity.pdbx_description
1 polymer ?
#
loop_
_entity_poly.entity_id
_entity_poly.type
_entity_poly.pdbx_seq_one_letter_code
_entity_poly.pdbx_strand_id
1 'polypeptide(L)'
;MNKIIKIGMDVHITNYTLCIFEPSFEHDGTVHCITQVKPEVKNIIHVIETFKKKHENEELNIVCGYEAGCLRYSLYHELKEKELNVLSWL
;
A
#
# COMPACT_ATOMS: atom_id res chain seq x y z
N MET A 1 10.41 -14.00 11.92
CA MET A 1 9.05 -14.47 11.58
C MET A 1 8.52 -13.47 10.57
N ASN A 2 8.21 -13.91 9.34
CA ASN A 2 7.87 -12.98 8.26
C ASN A 2 6.47 -12.40 8.50
N LYS A 3 6.39 -11.09 8.67
CA LYS A 3 5.10 -10.40 8.77
C LYS A 3 4.60 -10.08 7.39
N ILE A 4 3.37 -10.50 7.09
CA ILE A 4 2.69 -10.12 5.86
C ILE A 4 1.99 -8.80 6.12
N ILE A 5 2.28 -7.79 5.30
CA ILE A 5 1.67 -6.47 5.40
C ILE A 5 0.89 -6.23 4.12
N LYS A 6 -0.42 -6.00 4.25
CA LYS A 6 -1.29 -5.64 3.14
C LYS A 6 -1.50 -4.13 3.14
N ILE A 7 -1.25 -3.50 2.00
CA ILE A 7 -1.51 -2.07 1.82
C ILE A 7 -2.67 -1.92 0.85
N GLY A 8 -3.83 -1.54 1.36
CA GLY A 8 -4.99 -1.19 0.54
C GLY A 8 -4.91 0.28 0.13
N MET A 9 -5.11 0.56 -1.14
CA MET A 9 -5.10 1.93 -1.67
C MET A 9 -6.41 2.22 -2.39
N ASP A 10 -7.12 3.22 -1.91
CA ASP A 10 -8.25 3.83 -2.60
C ASP A 10 -7.75 5.04 -3.39
N VAL A 11 -7.93 4.98 -4.71
CA VAL A 11 -7.22 5.82 -5.66
C VAL A 11 -8.21 6.74 -6.37
N HIS A 12 -8.35 7.97 -5.87
CA HIS A 12 -9.21 9.00 -6.45
C HIS A 12 -8.42 10.12 -7.11
N ILE A 13 -9.01 10.80 -8.09
CA ILE A 13 -8.34 11.85 -8.88
C ILE A 13 -7.73 12.94 -7.99
N THR A 14 -8.39 13.27 -6.87
CA THR A 14 -8.01 14.33 -5.94
C THR A 14 -7.02 13.90 -4.86
N ASN A 15 -6.99 12.62 -4.49
CA ASN A 15 -6.22 12.10 -3.36
C ASN A 15 -6.11 10.57 -3.40
N TYR A 16 -5.10 10.05 -2.73
CA TYR A 16 -4.97 8.63 -2.44
C TYR A 16 -5.16 8.37 -0.96
N THR A 17 -5.98 7.39 -0.61
CA THR A 17 -6.13 6.91 0.76
C THR A 17 -5.41 5.58 0.88
N LEU A 18 -4.44 5.47 1.78
CA LEU A 18 -3.67 4.25 2.01
C LEU A 18 -4.02 3.68 3.39
N CYS A 19 -4.25 2.39 3.46
CA CYS A 19 -4.45 1.62 4.69
C CYS A 19 -3.37 0.54 4.78
N ILE A 20 -2.57 0.57 5.84
CA ILE A 20 -1.57 -0.46 6.17
C ILE A 20 -2.18 -1.42 7.18
N PHE A 21 -2.32 -2.67 6.78
CA PHE A 21 -3.02 -3.69 7.53
C PHE A 21 -2.17 -4.96 7.66
N GLU A 22 -2.00 -5.45 8.88
CA GLU A 22 -1.40 -6.74 9.17
C GLU A 22 -2.51 -7.76 9.44
N PRO A 23 -2.76 -8.72 8.54
CA PRO A 23 -3.75 -9.77 8.76
C PRO A 23 -3.30 -10.71 9.89
N SER A 24 -4.26 -11.16 10.69
CA SER A 24 -4.05 -12.18 11.72
C SER A 24 -5.08 -13.29 11.56
N PHE A 25 -4.70 -14.50 11.98
CA PHE A 25 -5.62 -15.64 12.04
C PHE A 25 -6.37 -15.71 13.38
N GLU A 26 -5.83 -15.07 14.42
CA GLU A 26 -6.37 -15.14 15.79
C GLU A 26 -7.33 -13.99 16.11
N HIS A 27 -7.20 -12.87 15.42
CA HIS A 27 -8.04 -11.68 15.56
C HIS A 27 -8.30 -11.04 14.19
N ASP A 28 -9.11 -9.97 14.15
CA ASP A 28 -9.51 -9.23 12.94
C ASP A 28 -8.36 -8.51 12.20
N GLY A 29 -7.11 -8.89 12.47
CA GLY A 29 -5.89 -8.20 12.03
C GLY A 29 -5.65 -6.89 12.78
N THR A 30 -4.61 -6.17 12.36
CA THR A 30 -4.18 -4.91 12.97
C THR A 30 -4.04 -3.85 11.88
N VAL A 31 -4.78 -2.75 12.04
CA VAL A 31 -4.59 -1.55 11.21
C VAL A 31 -3.48 -0.71 11.83
N HIS A 32 -2.36 -0.61 11.13
CA HIS A 32 -1.20 0.17 11.58
C HIS A 32 -1.34 1.65 11.26
N CYS A 33 -1.89 1.97 10.09
CA CYS A 33 -2.00 3.34 9.62
C CYS A 33 -3.09 3.47 8.56
N ILE A 34 -3.88 4.54 8.65
CA ILE A 34 -4.72 5.04 7.56
C ILE A 34 -4.30 6.48 7.30
N THR A 35 -3.92 6.81 6.06
CA THR A 35 -3.46 8.15 5.70
C THR A 35 -3.93 8.56 4.32
N GLN A 36 -4.06 9.87 4.10
CA GLN A 36 -4.39 10.43 2.81
C GLN A 36 -3.22 11.26 2.29
N VAL A 37 -2.88 11.06 1.02
CA VAL A 37 -1.79 11.76 0.34
C VAL A 37 -2.27 12.38 -0.97
N LYS A 38 -1.51 13.36 -1.46
CA LYS A 38 -1.72 13.92 -2.80
C LYS A 38 -1.57 12.82 -3.86
N PRO A 39 -2.29 12.92 -5.00
CA PRO A 39 -2.42 11.86 -6.00
C PRO A 39 -1.16 11.69 -6.87
N GLU A 40 -0.01 11.46 -6.23
CA GLU A 40 1.29 11.26 -6.86
C GLU A 40 1.95 10.00 -6.29
N VAL A 41 2.52 9.17 -7.17
CA VAL A 41 3.15 7.89 -6.80
C VAL A 41 4.25 8.05 -5.75
N LYS A 42 5.03 9.15 -5.82
CA LYS A 42 6.09 9.45 -4.85
C LYS A 42 5.59 9.48 -3.40
N ASN A 43 4.34 9.89 -3.18
CA ASN A 43 3.77 9.98 -1.85
C ASN A 43 3.37 8.59 -1.32
N ILE A 44 2.93 7.68 -2.20
CA ILE A 44 2.69 6.27 -1.86
C ILE A 44 4.01 5.64 -1.40
N ILE A 45 5.07 5.81 -2.19
CA ILE A 45 6.41 5.29 -1.87
C ILE A 45 6.87 5.83 -0.52
N HIS A 46 6.75 7.13 -0.28
CA HIS A 46 7.14 7.74 0.99
C HIS A 46 6.44 7.13 2.20
N VAL A 47 5.14 6.83 2.10
CA VAL A 47 4.38 6.16 3.16
C VAL A 47 4.92 4.75 3.40
N ILE A 48 5.16 3.97 2.34
CA ILE A 48 5.68 2.60 2.42
C ILE A 48 7.08 2.59 3.03
N GLU A 49 7.97 3.48 2.60
CA GLU A 49 9.34 3.59 3.12
C GLU A 49 9.36 4.02 4.58
N THR A 50 8.50 4.98 4.96
CA THR A 50 8.36 5.40 6.35
C THR A 50 7.90 4.26 7.24
N PHE A 51 6.97 3.43 6.76
CA PHE A 51 6.54 2.22 7.46
C PHE A 51 7.68 1.20 7.57
N LYS A 52 8.37 0.87 6.47
CA LYS A 52 9.53 -0.03 6.47
C LYS A 52 10.60 0.42 7.48
N LYS A 53 10.89 1.72 7.54
CA LYS A 53 11.89 2.28 8.47
C LYS A 53 11.50 2.10 9.94
N LYS A 54 10.21 2.18 10.27
CA LYS A 54 9.72 1.92 11.64
C LYS A 54 9.85 0.45 12.06
N HIS A 55 9.94 -0.45 11.10
CA HIS A 55 9.99 -1.90 11.27
C HIS A 55 11.29 -2.49 10.69
N GLU A 56 12.40 -1.74 10.72
CA GLU A 56 13.66 -2.11 10.05
C GLU A 56 14.27 -3.42 10.56
N ASN A 57 13.93 -3.82 11.78
CA ASN A 57 14.41 -5.06 12.41
C ASN A 57 13.51 -6.27 12.10
N GLU A 58 12.48 -6.10 11.27
CA GLU A 58 11.48 -7.12 10.95
C GLU A 58 11.50 -7.45 9.46
N GLU A 59 11.42 -8.74 9.12
CA GLU A 59 11.24 -9.17 7.74
C GLU A 59 9.77 -8.96 7.32
N LEU A 60 9.53 -7.91 6.53
CA LEU A 60 8.22 -7.53 6.04
C LEU A 60 7.98 -8.02 4.60
N ASN A 61 6.92 -8.79 4.39
CA ASN A 61 6.41 -9.11 3.05
C ASN A 61 5.22 -8.19 2.73
N ILE A 62 5.49 -7.13 1.97
CA ILE A 62 4.49 -6.10 1.65
C ILE A 62 3.81 -6.44 0.32
N VAL A 63 2.49 -6.59 0.37
CA VAL A 63 1.62 -6.74 -0.80
C VAL A 63 0.70 -5.54 -0.87
N CYS A 64 0.73 -4.84 -2.00
CA CYS A 64 -0.13 -3.69 -2.24
C CYS A 64 -1.34 -4.12 -3.07
N GLY A 65 -2.53 -3.71 -2.68
CA GLY A 65 -3.73 -3.78 -3.48
C GLY A 65 -4.25 -2.38 -3.71
N TYR A 66 -4.73 -2.08 -4.90
CA TYR A 66 -5.43 -0.83 -5.13
C TYR A 66 -6.68 -1.03 -5.97
N GLU A 67 -7.70 -0.28 -5.61
CA GLU A 67 -8.92 -0.13 -6.37
C GLU A 67 -8.79 1.13 -7.23
N ALA A 68 -8.97 0.96 -8.54
CA ALA A 68 -8.87 2.07 -9.48
C ALA A 68 -9.99 1.97 -10.51
N GLY A 69 -10.71 3.08 -10.69
CA GLY A 69 -11.58 3.24 -11.85
C GLY A 69 -10.77 3.25 -13.16
N CYS A 70 -11.43 3.09 -14.31
CA CYS A 70 -10.83 2.94 -15.64
C CYS A 70 -9.74 3.98 -15.99
N LEU A 71 -9.80 5.18 -15.41
CA LEU A 71 -8.86 6.28 -15.68
C LEU A 71 -7.51 6.15 -14.97
N ARG A 72 -7.36 5.25 -14.00
CA ARG A 72 -6.16 5.10 -13.15
C ARG A 72 -5.37 3.82 -13.45
N TYR A 73 -5.66 3.13 -14.55
CA TYR A 73 -4.87 1.96 -14.96
C TYR A 73 -3.39 2.28 -15.20
N SER A 74 -3.07 3.51 -15.64
CA SER A 74 -1.67 3.98 -15.80
C SER A 74 -0.87 3.91 -14.49
N LEU A 75 -1.53 4.07 -13.34
CA LEU A 75 -0.90 3.98 -12.02
C LEU A 75 -0.29 2.61 -11.76
N TYR A 76 -0.85 1.55 -12.35
CA TYR A 76 -0.30 0.18 -12.27
C TYR A 76 1.15 0.15 -12.75
N HIS A 77 1.38 0.73 -13.92
CA HIS A 77 2.68 0.70 -14.59
C HIS A 77 3.71 1.50 -13.79
N GLU A 78 3.32 2.70 -13.32
CA GLU A 78 4.20 3.54 -12.50
C GLU A 78 4.59 2.86 -11.18
N LEU A 79 3.68 2.11 -10.54
CA LEU A 79 3.98 1.37 -9.31
C LEU A 79 4.84 0.12 -9.57
N LYS A 80 4.62 -0.56 -10.71
CA LYS A 80 5.41 -1.72 -11.12
C LYS A 80 6.84 -1.35 -11.50
N GLU A 81 7.06 -0.20 -12.14
CA GLU A 81 8.39 0.34 -12.41
C GLU A 81 9.19 0.63 -11.11
N LYS A 82 8.48 0.80 -9.99
CA LYS A 82 9.06 1.03 -8.67
C LYS A 82 9.20 -0.25 -7.84
N GLU A 83 9.14 -1.41 -8.51
CA GLU A 83 9.30 -2.75 -7.91
C GLU A 83 8.29 -3.06 -6.79
N LEU A 84 7.14 -2.37 -6.77
CA LEU A 84 6.08 -2.69 -5.83
C LEU A 84 5.28 -3.89 -6.33
N ASN A 85 5.08 -4.87 -5.44
CA ASN A 85 4.17 -5.99 -5.67
C ASN A 85 2.72 -5.53 -5.50
N VAL A 86 2.20 -4.96 -6.58
CA VAL A 86 0.83 -4.45 -6.65
C VAL A 86 -0.08 -5.42 -7.38
N LEU A 87 -1.21 -5.75 -6.75
CA LEU A 87 -2.35 -6.42 -7.34
C LEU A 87 -3.42 -5.36 -7.66
N SER A 88 -3.87 -5.29 -8.92
CA SER A 88 -5.00 -4.45 -9.31
C SER A 88 -6.28 -5.27 -9.07
N TRP A 89 -7.23 -4.68 -8.34
CA TRP A 89 -8.60 -5.20 -8.25
C TRP A 89 -9.46 -4.30 -9.14
N LEU A 90 -9.76 -4.81 -10.35
CA LEU A 90 -10.71 -4.21 -11.29
C LEU A 90 -12.14 -4.63 -10.93
#